data_AF-A0A091CW47-F1
#
_entry.id   AF-A0A091CW47-F1
#
_cell.length_a   1.000
_cell.length_b   1.000
_cell.length_c   1.000
_cell.angle_alpha   90.00
_cell.angle_beta   90.00
_cell.angle_gamma   90.00
#
_symmetry.space_group_name_H-M   'P 1'
#
loop_
_entity.id
_entity.type
_entity.pdbx_description
1 polymer ?
#
loop_
_entity_poly.entity_id
_entity_poly.type
_entity_poly.pdbx_seq_one_letter_code
_entity_poly.pdbx_strand_id
1 'polypeptide(L)'
;MHQEKIKEEKKKKEKKHQKSSSESDNEEKKQEKLKRALNAEETHLLQVKKIMQTDERKQPYNGVYETWEPTEEEMQAYRMKHQRPDEPMASFLGE
;
A
#
# COMPACT_ATOMS: atom_id res chain seq x y z
N MET A 1 35.44 -37.60 -5.87
CA MET A 1 35.11 -36.98 -4.57
C MET A 1 35.33 -35.46 -4.50
N HIS A 2 36.41 -34.88 -5.05
CA HIS A 2 36.67 -33.44 -4.91
C HIS A 2 35.85 -32.55 -5.86
N GLN A 3 35.56 -33.03 -7.08
CA GLN A 3 34.83 -32.27 -8.10
C GLN A 3 33.33 -32.09 -7.79
N GLU A 4 32.71 -33.03 -7.08
CA GLU A 4 31.28 -32.96 -6.72
C GLU A 4 31.02 -31.87 -5.68
N LYS A 5 31.91 -31.73 -4.69
CA LYS A 5 31.84 -30.68 -3.67
C LYS A 5 31.92 -29.28 -4.29
N ILE A 6 32.78 -29.11 -5.30
CA ILE A 6 32.93 -27.83 -6.02
C ILE A 6 31.67 -27.51 -6.83
N LYS A 7 31.00 -28.50 -7.42
CA LYS A 7 29.72 -28.31 -8.14
C LYS A 7 28.58 -27.95 -7.19
N GLU A 8 28.53 -28.57 -6.01
CA GLU A 8 27.52 -28.26 -4.98
C GLU A 8 27.66 -26.84 -4.43
N GLU A 9 28.88 -26.39 -4.14
CA GLU A 9 29.12 -25.02 -3.66
C GLU A 9 28.74 -23.96 -4.69
N LYS A 10 29.04 -24.21 -5.97
CA LYS A 10 28.63 -23.30 -7.06
C LYS A 10 27.10 -23.19 -7.16
N LYS A 11 26.38 -24.33 -7.13
CA LYS A 11 24.90 -24.33 -7.11
C LYS A 11 24.31 -23.60 -5.89
N LYS A 12 24.92 -23.74 -4.71
CA LYS A 12 24.48 -23.02 -3.49
C LYS A 12 24.70 -21.52 -3.58
N LYS A 13 25.82 -21.07 -4.14
CA LYS A 13 26.09 -19.64 -4.38
C LYS A 13 25.11 -19.03 -5.39
N GLU A 14 24.84 -19.75 -6.48
CA GLU A 14 23.92 -19.30 -7.54
C GLU A 14 22.48 -19.15 -7.03
N LYS A 15 22.00 -20.09 -6.21
CA LYS A 15 20.70 -19.98 -5.53
C LYS A 15 20.61 -18.81 -4.55
N LYS A 16 21.71 -18.46 -3.87
CA LYS A 16 21.73 -17.29 -2.97
C LYS A 16 21.62 -15.97 -3.74
N HIS A 17 22.32 -15.85 -4.87
CA HIS A 17 22.29 -14.63 -5.69
C HIS A 17 20.94 -14.40 -6.39
N GLN A 18 20.23 -15.46 -6.79
CA GLN A 18 18.88 -15.29 -7.35
C GLN A 18 17.86 -14.84 -6.29
N LYS A 19 18.01 -15.24 -5.03
CA LYS A 19 17.09 -14.84 -3.96
C LYS A 19 17.24 -13.37 -3.56
N SER A 20 18.45 -12.80 -3.62
CA SER A 20 18.67 -11.38 -3.33
C SER A 20 18.25 -10.44 -4.45
N SER A 21 18.32 -10.88 -5.71
CA SER A 21 17.89 -10.07 -6.86
C SER A 21 16.37 -9.96 -6.97
N SER A 22 15.63 -10.95 -6.48
CA SER A 22 14.16 -10.98 -6.55
C SER A 22 13.47 -10.11 -5.49
N GLU A 23 14.15 -9.72 -4.42
CA GLU A 23 13.56 -8.83 -3.39
C GLU A 23 13.67 -7.36 -3.76
N SER A 24 14.78 -6.91 -4.35
CA SER A 24 14.97 -5.51 -4.73
C SER A 24 13.95 -5.03 -5.77
N ASP A 25 13.61 -5.89 -6.73
CA ASP A 25 12.63 -5.64 -7.80
C ASP A 25 11.17 -5.66 -7.28
N ASN A 26 10.97 -6.12 -6.04
CA ASN A 26 9.67 -6.21 -5.39
C ASN A 26 9.38 -4.96 -4.54
N GLU A 27 10.40 -4.37 -3.94
CA GLU A 27 10.28 -3.13 -3.14
C GLU A 27 9.92 -1.91 -4.01
N GLU A 28 10.51 -1.75 -5.19
CA GLU A 28 10.15 -0.67 -6.10
C GLU A 28 8.68 -0.76 -6.54
N LYS A 29 8.20 -1.98 -6.81
CA LYS A 29 6.80 -2.23 -7.19
C LYS A 29 5.83 -1.95 -6.04
N LYS A 30 6.19 -2.31 -4.81
CA LYS A 30 5.37 -1.97 -3.62
C LYS A 30 5.29 -0.46 -3.42
N GLN A 31 6.41 0.26 -3.58
CA GLN A 31 6.41 1.72 -3.44
C GLN A 31 5.60 2.41 -4.53
N GLU A 32 5.66 1.93 -5.77
CA GLU A 32 4.83 2.47 -6.86
C GLU A 32 3.34 2.30 -6.57
N LYS A 33 2.94 1.11 -6.12
CA LYS A 33 1.54 0.85 -5.77
C LYS A 33 1.08 1.67 -4.55
N LEU A 34 1.92 1.83 -3.54
CA LEU A 34 1.63 2.71 -2.40
C LEU A 34 1.42 4.17 -2.83
N LYS A 35 2.27 4.70 -3.71
CA LYS A 35 2.09 6.05 -4.29
C LYS A 35 0.78 6.15 -5.05
N ARG A 36 0.43 5.13 -5.82
CA ARG A 36 -0.85 5.07 -6.53
C ARG A 36 -2.04 5.06 -5.57
N ALA A 37 -1.98 4.30 -4.49
CA ALA A 37 -3.01 4.24 -3.46
C ALA A 37 -3.17 5.59 -2.73
N LEU A 38 -2.07 6.28 -2.42
CA LEU A 38 -2.10 7.62 -1.84
C LEU A 38 -2.80 8.64 -2.76
N ASN A 39 -2.47 8.63 -4.06
CA ASN A 39 -3.11 9.50 -5.03
C ASN A 39 -4.61 9.18 -5.18
N ALA A 40 -4.98 7.90 -5.18
CA ALA A 40 -6.37 7.47 -5.24
C ALA A 40 -7.17 8.00 -4.04
N GLU A 41 -6.63 7.89 -2.83
CA GLU A 41 -7.28 8.39 -1.62
C GLU A 41 -7.45 9.91 -1.63
N GLU A 42 -6.45 10.67 -2.12
CA GLU A 42 -6.58 12.12 -2.29
C GLU A 42 -7.70 12.49 -3.28
N THR A 43 -7.78 11.80 -4.41
CA THR A 43 -8.86 12.04 -5.39
C THR A 43 -10.23 11.68 -4.82
N HIS A 44 -10.32 10.62 -4.03
CA HIS A 44 -11.54 10.21 -3.35
C HIS A 44 -11.99 11.29 -2.34
N LEU A 45 -11.07 11.81 -1.51
CA LEU A 45 -11.38 12.89 -0.57
C LEU A 45 -11.87 14.16 -1.28
N LEU A 46 -11.27 14.52 -2.42
CA LEU A 46 -11.73 15.65 -3.23
C LEU A 46 -13.13 15.42 -3.80
N GLN A 47 -13.42 14.21 -4.27
CA GLN A 47 -14.74 13.83 -4.79
C GLN A 47 -15.79 13.88 -3.68
N VAL A 48 -15.49 13.30 -2.50
CA VAL A 48 -16.36 13.36 -1.32
C VAL A 48 -16.62 14.80 -0.92
N LYS A 49 -15.59 15.64 -0.84
CA LYS A 49 -15.75 17.07 -0.53
C LYS A 49 -16.65 17.78 -1.55
N LYS A 50 -16.52 17.47 -2.84
CA LYS A 50 -17.38 18.02 -3.88
C LYS A 50 -18.83 17.57 -3.71
N ILE A 51 -19.07 16.30 -3.39
CA ILE A 51 -20.42 15.76 -3.14
C ILE A 51 -21.02 16.40 -1.88
N MET A 52 -20.26 16.54 -0.80
CA MET A 52 -20.72 17.19 0.43
C MET A 52 -21.07 18.68 0.23
N GLN A 53 -20.46 19.35 -0.75
CA GLN A 53 -20.81 20.73 -1.11
C GLN A 53 -22.11 20.82 -1.93
N THR A 54 -22.61 19.71 -2.50
CA THR A 54 -23.88 19.73 -3.22
C THR A 54 -25.06 19.72 -2.26
N ASP A 55 -26.10 20.49 -2.60
CA ASP A 55 -27.37 20.48 -1.88
C ASP A 55 -27.96 19.06 -1.84
N GLU A 56 -28.42 18.65 -0.66
CA GLU A 56 -29.01 17.34 -0.38
C GLU A 56 -30.14 17.01 -1.36
N ARG A 57 -30.95 17.99 -1.78
CA ARG A 57 -32.05 17.76 -2.74
C ARG A 57 -31.55 17.38 -4.15
N LYS A 58 -30.30 17.72 -4.47
CA LYS A 58 -29.65 17.40 -5.75
C LYS A 58 -28.82 16.13 -5.70
N GLN A 59 -28.64 15.54 -4.51
CA GLN A 59 -27.94 14.27 -4.40
C GLN A 59 -28.77 13.13 -5.04
N PRO A 60 -28.16 12.27 -5.87
CA PRO A 60 -28.87 11.18 -6.50
C PRO A 60 -29.30 10.15 -5.44
N TYR A 61 -30.58 9.76 -5.47
CA TYR A 61 -31.17 8.81 -4.52
C TYR A 61 -30.59 7.39 -4.62
N ASN A 62 -29.91 7.05 -5.72
CA ASN A 62 -29.35 5.72 -5.96
C ASN A 62 -27.85 5.71 -5.67
N GLY A 63 -27.49 5.55 -4.40
CA GLY A 63 -26.11 5.44 -3.94
C GLY A 63 -25.59 4.00 -3.81
N VAL A 64 -25.97 3.09 -4.71
CA VAL A 64 -25.44 1.72 -4.67
C VAL A 64 -23.97 1.77 -5.12
N TYR A 65 -23.05 1.47 -4.21
CA TYR A 65 -21.64 1.32 -4.49
C TYR A 65 -21.23 -0.14 -4.35
N GLU A 66 -20.27 -0.54 -5.17
CA GLU A 66 -19.66 -1.87 -5.05
C GLU A 66 -18.74 -1.88 -3.83
N THR A 67 -19.01 -2.77 -2.88
CA THR A 67 -18.16 -2.99 -1.71
C THR A 67 -17.18 -4.11 -2.00
N TRP A 68 -15.89 -3.76 -2.05
CA TRP A 68 -14.78 -4.71 -2.16
C TRP A 68 -13.94 -4.67 -0.87
N GLU A 69 -13.24 -5.76 -0.56
CA GLU A 69 -12.27 -5.76 0.54
C GLU A 69 -11.09 -4.83 0.20
N PRO A 70 -10.74 -3.85 1.05
CA PRO A 70 -9.63 -2.94 0.80
C PRO A 70 -8.29 -3.66 0.70
N THR A 71 -7.46 -3.24 -0.26
CA THR A 71 -6.12 -3.78 -0.45
C THR A 71 -5.19 -3.31 0.68
N GLU A 72 -4.14 -4.07 1.01
CA GLU A 72 -3.16 -3.71 2.05
C GLU A 72 -2.57 -2.30 1.87
N GLU A 73 -2.25 -1.94 0.64
CA GLU A 73 -1.68 -0.63 0.28
C GLU A 73 -2.71 0.51 0.42
N GLU A 74 -3.98 0.24 0.13
CA GLU A 74 -5.08 1.19 0.32
C GLU A 74 -5.36 1.41 1.81
N MET A 75 -5.36 0.33 2.60
CA MET A 75 -5.45 0.44 4.06
C MET A 75 -4.28 1.24 4.64
N GLN A 76 -3.07 1.02 4.15
CA GLN A 76 -1.90 1.77 4.59
C GLN A 76 -2.01 3.25 4.22
N ALA A 77 -2.40 3.57 2.99
CA ALA A 77 -2.63 4.94 2.53
C ALA A 77 -3.70 5.65 3.37
N TYR A 78 -4.81 4.97 3.65
CA TYR A 78 -5.88 5.49 4.49
C TYR A 78 -5.37 5.82 5.89
N ARG A 79 -4.62 4.90 6.53
CA ARG A 79 -4.03 5.11 7.85
C ARG A 79 -3.12 6.33 7.86
N MET A 80 -2.21 6.46 6.88
CA MET A 80 -1.29 7.59 6.75
C MET A 80 -2.03 8.93 6.60
N LYS A 81 -3.11 8.98 5.81
CA LYS A 81 -3.87 10.22 5.58
C LYS A 81 -4.77 10.63 6.74
N HIS A 82 -5.21 9.67 7.55
CA HIS A 82 -6.17 9.89 8.65
C HIS A 82 -5.52 9.86 10.05
N GLN A 83 -4.18 9.89 10.15
CA GLN A 83 -3.51 10.04 11.44
C GLN A 83 -3.94 11.37 12.08
N ARG A 84 -4.37 11.32 13.35
CA ARG A 84 -4.79 12.49 14.12
C ARG A 84 -3.70 12.86 15.13
N PRO A 85 -2.92 13.92 14.88
CA PRO A 85 -1.87 14.32 15.81
C PRO A 85 -2.44 14.87 17.13
N ASP A 86 -3.66 15.40 17.10
CA ASP A 86 -4.30 16.04 18.25
C ASP A 86 -5.05 15.07 19.18
N GLU A 87 -5.02 13.76 18.91
CA GLU A 87 -5.67 12.81 19.81
C GLU A 87 -4.85 12.58 21.09
N PRO A 88 -5.50 12.51 22.27
CA PRO A 88 -4.80 12.37 23.56
C PRO A 88 -3.98 11.09 23.70
N MET A 89 -4.22 10.09 22.84
CA MET A 89 -3.44 8.85 22.77
C MET A 89 -2.30 8.89 21.74
N ALA A 90 -2.21 9.92 20.90
CA ALA A 90 -1.17 10.04 19.88
C ALA A 90 0.23 10.06 20.53
N SER A 91 0.39 10.82 21.61
CA SER A 91 1.66 10.90 22.37
C SER A 91 2.08 9.56 23.00
N PHE A 92 1.14 8.63 23.23
CA PHE A 92 1.45 7.32 23.82
C PHE A 92 1.83 6.29 22.76
N LEU A 93 1.24 6.37 21.57
CA LEU A 93 1.46 5.42 20.48
C LEU A 93 2.77 5.67 19.70
N GLY A 94 3.49 6.76 20.00
CA GLY A 94 4.82 7.03 19.48
C GLY A 94 4.80 7.67 18.10
N GLU A 95 4.43 8.95 18.06
CA GLU A 95 4.99 9.95 17.14
C GLU A 95 5.70 11.04 17.96
#